data_AF-A0A151JB64-F1
#
_entry.id   AF-A0A151JB64-F1
#
_cell.length_a   1.000
_cell.length_b   1.000
_cell.length_c   1.000
_cell.angle_alpha   90.00
_cell.angle_beta   90.00
_cell.angle_gamma   90.00
#
_symmetry.space_group_name_H-M   'P 1'
#
loop_
_entity.id
_entity.type
_entity.pdbx_description
1 polymer ?
#
loop_
_entity_poly.entity_id
_entity_poly.type
_entity_poly.pdbx_seq_one_letter_code
_entity_poly.pdbx_strand_id
1 'polypeptide(L)'
;MLAENMKKYVHYFRMPSQMFEVLLALVEPTITKQYFIRDPISHETGLQITLRYLASGDSIKSLSNAFRVEHNTISKIISKTCKAIWNCLKNLVFLKDDKESWKTIADEFEHCGTFQIL
;
A
#
# COMPACT_ATOMS: atom_id res chain seq x y z
N MET A 1 -26.03 -3.57 4.92
CA MET A 1 -25.48 -2.51 4.04
C MET A 1 -24.08 -2.06 4.44
N LEU A 2 -23.80 -1.65 5.68
CA LEU A 2 -22.43 -1.24 6.10
C LEU A 2 -21.37 -2.36 5.98
N ALA A 3 -21.72 -3.61 6.34
CA ALA A 3 -20.82 -4.75 6.25
C ALA A 3 -20.38 -5.07 4.81
N GLU A 4 -21.23 -4.77 3.82
CA GLU A 4 -20.94 -5.04 2.42
C GLU A 4 -19.98 -4.00 1.83
N ASN A 5 -20.10 -2.74 2.25
CA ASN A 5 -19.12 -1.70 1.92
C ASN A 5 -17.75 -1.98 2.56
N MET A 6 -17.72 -2.49 3.80
CA MET A 6 -16.47 -2.91 4.45
C MET A 6 -15.80 -4.09 3.74
N LYS A 7 -16.58 -5.11 3.33
CA LYS A 7 -16.06 -6.25 2.54
C LYS A 7 -15.51 -5.80 1.20
N LYS A 8 -16.20 -4.88 0.51
CA LYS A 8 -15.72 -4.29 -0.76
C LYS A 8 -14.42 -3.51 -0.57
N TYR A 9 -14.30 -2.73 0.50
CA TYR A 9 -13.07 -1.99 0.84
C TYR A 9 -11.88 -2.93 1.08
N VAL A 10 -12.08 -3.96 1.92
CA VAL A 10 -11.06 -4.99 2.18
C VAL A 10 -10.71 -5.73 0.91
N HIS A 11 -11.67 -6.08 0.05
CA HIS A 11 -11.37 -6.72 -1.22
C HIS A 11 -10.57 -5.80 -2.17
N TYR A 12 -10.90 -4.50 -2.19
CA TYR A 12 -10.29 -3.54 -3.09
C TYR A 12 -8.86 -3.15 -2.69
N PHE A 13 -8.58 -3.04 -1.39
CA PHE A 13 -7.28 -2.60 -0.85
C PHE A 13 -6.50 -3.72 -0.13
N ARG A 14 -7.08 -4.93 -0.02
CA ARG A 14 -6.57 -6.05 0.81
C ARG A 14 -6.26 -5.68 2.26
N MET A 15 -6.94 -4.65 2.78
CA MET A 15 -6.69 -4.09 4.11
C MET A 15 -8.00 -3.54 4.71
N PRO A 16 -8.26 -3.73 6.02
CA PRO A 16 -9.37 -3.08 6.71
C PRO A 16 -9.13 -1.57 6.81
N SER A 17 -10.20 -0.78 6.73
CA SER A 17 -10.14 0.69 6.77
C SER A 17 -9.42 1.23 8.01
N GLN A 18 -9.59 0.59 9.17
CA GLN A 18 -8.88 0.97 10.40
C GLN A 18 -7.35 0.88 10.24
N MET A 19 -6.85 -0.13 9.54
CA MET A 19 -5.41 -0.29 9.30
C MET A 19 -4.91 0.68 8.23
N PHE A 20 -5.77 1.08 7.29
CA PHE A 20 -5.47 2.15 6.34
C PHE A 20 -5.27 3.49 7.07
N GLU A 21 -6.16 3.86 8.00
CA GLU A 21 -6.03 5.10 8.78
C GLU A 21 -4.74 5.13 9.61
N VAL A 22 -4.39 4.02 10.26
CA VAL A 22 -3.13 3.91 11.00
C VAL A 22 -1.93 4.08 10.06
N LEU A 23 -1.95 3.43 8.89
CA LEU A 23 -0.88 3.56 7.91
C LEU A 23 -0.80 5.00 7.37
N LEU A 24 -1.94 5.63 7.12
CA LEU A 24 -2.01 7.01 6.66
C LEU A 24 -1.38 7.96 7.67
N ALA A 25 -1.73 7.85 8.95
CA ALA A 25 -1.15 8.66 10.03
C ALA A 25 0.37 8.47 10.17
N LEU A 26 0.89 7.27 9.92
CA LEU A 26 2.34 7.00 9.94
C LEU A 26 3.07 7.57 8.73
N VAL A 27 2.41 7.62 7.58
CA VAL A 27 3.02 7.97 6.29
C VAL A 27 2.88 9.47 5.98
N GLU A 28 1.80 10.13 6.45
CA GLU A 28 1.57 11.57 6.33
C GLU A 28 2.78 12.46 6.66
N PRO A 29 3.51 12.28 7.78
CA PRO A 29 4.66 13.12 8.09
C PRO A 29 5.83 12.95 7.10
N THR A 30 5.92 11.79 6.43
CA THR A 30 7.01 11.44 5.50
C THR A 30 6.71 11.85 4.06
N ILE A 31 5.42 11.93 3.68
CA ILE A 31 4.98 12.44 2.38
C ILE A 31 4.79 13.96 2.50
N THR A 32 5.88 14.69 2.69
CA THR A 32 5.82 16.15 2.81
C THR A 32 5.53 16.78 1.44
N LYS A 33 4.33 17.36 1.29
CA LYS A 33 3.83 18.33 0.28
C LYS A 33 4.49 18.31 -1.10
N GLN A 34 3.75 17.78 -2.09
CA GLN A 34 4.08 17.95 -3.50
C GLN A 34 3.14 18.97 -4.15
N TYR A 35 3.58 20.22 -4.26
CA TYR A 35 2.89 21.23 -5.08
C TYR A 35 3.04 20.83 -6.56
N PHE A 36 1.93 20.45 -7.20
CA PHE A 36 1.80 20.44 -8.64
C PHE A 36 0.71 21.43 -9.07
N ILE A 37 0.81 21.90 -10.31
CA ILE A 37 0.09 23.05 -10.89
C ILE A 37 -1.44 22.80 -11.06
N ARG A 38 -1.93 21.62 -10.66
CA ARG A 38 -3.35 21.24 -10.57
C ARG A 38 -3.61 20.71 -9.17
N ASP A 39 -4.83 20.85 -8.64
CA ASP A 39 -5.21 20.49 -7.27
C ASP A 39 -4.37 19.33 -6.72
N PRO A 40 -3.57 19.56 -5.67
CA PRO A 40 -2.59 18.60 -5.20
C PRO A 40 -3.32 17.29 -4.87
N ILE A 41 -2.86 16.19 -5.47
CA ILE A 41 -3.35 14.85 -5.12
C ILE A 41 -3.11 14.67 -3.62
N SER A 42 -4.18 14.44 -2.86
CA SER A 42 -4.08 14.32 -1.41
C SER A 42 -3.19 13.12 -1.04
N HIS A 43 -2.56 13.19 0.13
CA HIS A 43 -1.74 12.08 0.64
C HIS A 43 -2.55 10.78 0.72
N GLU A 44 -3.84 10.91 1.07
CA GLU A 44 -4.81 9.82 1.08
C GLU A 44 -4.98 9.18 -0.31
N THR A 45 -5.22 9.98 -1.36
CA THR A 45 -5.35 9.45 -2.73
C THR A 45 -4.04 8.82 -3.22
N GLY A 46 -2.89 9.42 -2.89
CA GLY A 46 -1.58 8.85 -3.20
C GLY A 46 -1.35 7.48 -2.54
N LEU A 47 -1.81 7.33 -1.29
CA LEU A 47 -1.77 6.07 -0.56
C LEU A 47 -2.73 5.04 -1.15
N GLN A 48 -3.96 5.43 -1.50
CA GLN A 48 -4.95 4.56 -2.15
C GLN A 48 -4.44 4.00 -3.49
N ILE A 49 -3.85 4.85 -4.34
CA ILE A 49 -3.24 4.42 -5.61
C ILE A 49 -2.15 3.37 -5.38
N THR A 50 -1.30 3.61 -4.38
CA THR A 50 -0.16 2.74 -4.07
C THR A 50 -0.61 1.42 -3.48
N LEU A 51 -1.55 1.43 -2.53
CA LEU A 51 -2.11 0.19 -1.97
C LEU A 51 -2.86 -0.61 -3.01
N ARG A 52 -3.60 0.06 -3.91
CA ARG A 52 -4.24 -0.63 -5.04
C ARG A 52 -3.20 -1.33 -5.91
N TYR A 53 -2.12 -0.64 -6.28
CA TYR A 53 -1.01 -1.23 -7.03
C TYR A 53 -0.41 -2.46 -6.33
N LEU A 54 -0.12 -2.37 -5.03
CA LEU A 54 0.45 -3.47 -4.25
C LEU A 54 -0.52 -4.64 -4.06
N ALA A 55 -1.82 -4.37 -3.91
CA ALA A 55 -2.84 -5.37 -3.65
C ALA A 55 -3.25 -6.16 -4.89
N SER A 56 -3.38 -5.52 -6.05
CA SER A 56 -3.84 -6.16 -7.28
C SER A 56 -2.72 -6.50 -8.27
N GLY A 57 -1.56 -5.85 -8.17
CA GLY A 57 -0.52 -5.95 -9.21
C GLY A 57 -0.95 -5.30 -10.54
N ASP A 58 -1.96 -4.42 -10.50
CA ASP A 58 -2.47 -3.74 -11.70
C ASP A 58 -1.38 -2.95 -12.42
N SER A 59 -1.43 -2.93 -13.75
CA SER A 59 -0.52 -2.09 -14.53
C SER A 59 -0.76 -0.60 -14.24
N ILE A 60 0.29 0.21 -14.31
CA ILE A 60 0.23 1.68 -14.16
C ILE A 60 -0.80 2.30 -15.11
N LYS A 61 -0.99 1.72 -16.31
CA LYS A 61 -1.99 2.16 -17.29
C LYS A 61 -3.43 1.94 -16.80
N SER A 62 -3.69 0.80 -16.16
CA SER A 62 -4.99 0.51 -15.54
C SER A 62 -5.30 1.51 -14.42
N LEU A 63 -4.32 1.77 -13.57
CA LEU A 63 -4.44 2.76 -12.48
C LEU A 63 -4.63 4.19 -13.02
N SER A 64 -3.96 4.53 -14.12
CA SER A 64 -4.10 5.82 -14.79
C SER A 64 -5.53 6.08 -15.22
N ASN A 65 -6.18 5.07 -15.80
CA ASN A 65 -7.60 5.14 -16.15
C ASN A 65 -8.51 5.21 -14.92
N ALA A 66 -8.24 4.41 -13.88
CA ALA A 66 -9.09 4.34 -12.69
C ALA A 66 -9.10 5.64 -11.88
N PHE A 67 -7.93 6.25 -11.68
CA PHE A 67 -7.77 7.45 -10.86
C PHE A 67 -7.78 8.76 -11.68
N ARG A 68 -7.83 8.66 -13.02
CA ARG A 68 -7.77 9.80 -13.96
C ARG A 68 -6.51 10.66 -13.76
N VAL A 69 -5.40 10.01 -13.44
CA VAL A 69 -4.08 10.64 -13.25
C VAL A 69 -3.14 10.11 -14.32
N GLU A 70 -2.27 10.95 -14.88
CA GLU A 70 -1.31 10.50 -15.89
C GLU A 70 -0.36 9.41 -15.38
N HIS A 71 -0.04 8.46 -16.26
CA HIS A 71 0.84 7.33 -15.98
C HIS A 71 2.20 7.74 -15.36
N ASN A 72 2.81 8.83 -15.84
CA ASN A 72 4.07 9.35 -15.31
C ASN A 72 3.92 9.82 -13.85
N THR A 73 2.82 10.51 -13.55
CA THR A 73 2.50 10.98 -12.20
C THR A 73 2.20 9.81 -11.27
N ILE A 74 1.44 8.80 -11.72
CA ILE A 74 1.18 7.58 -10.93
C ILE A 74 2.48 6.85 -10.60
N SER A 75 3.37 6.66 -11.56
CA SER A 75 4.67 6.01 -11.32
C SER A 75 5.48 6.73 -10.23
N LYS A 76 5.51 8.08 -10.29
CA LYS A 76 6.18 8.91 -9.27
C LYS A 76 5.50 8.79 -7.91
N ILE A 77 4.17 8.78 -7.86
CA ILE A 77 3.39 8.60 -6.62
C ILE A 77 3.72 7.24 -6.01
N ILE A 78 3.58 6.15 -6.76
CA ILE A 78 3.84 4.79 -6.28
C ILE A 78 5.27 4.69 -5.73
N SER A 79 6.27 5.14 -6.48
CA SER A 79 7.67 5.08 -6.03
C SER A 79 7.90 5.84 -4.71
N LYS A 80 7.37 7.07 -4.60
CA LYS A 80 7.50 7.89 -3.39
C LYS A 80 6.77 7.29 -2.19
N THR A 81 5.51 6.92 -2.39
CA THR A 81 4.67 6.38 -1.33
C THR A 81 5.17 5.01 -0.88
N CYS A 82 5.60 4.13 -1.78
CA CYS A 82 6.26 2.87 -1.41
C CYS A 82 7.51 3.12 -0.57
N LYS A 83 8.34 4.10 -0.94
CA LYS A 83 9.53 4.45 -0.14
C LYS A 83 9.16 4.98 1.25
N ALA A 84 8.10 5.79 1.34
CA ALA A 84 7.59 6.30 2.62
C ALA A 84 7.06 5.15 3.50
N ILE A 85 6.20 4.29 2.94
CA ILE A 85 5.69 3.08 3.60
C ILE A 85 6.84 2.21 4.09
N TRP A 86 7.82 1.93 3.23
CA TRP A 86 8.98 1.13 3.60
C TRP A 86 9.75 1.75 4.76
N ASN A 87 10.02 3.06 4.73
CA ASN A 87 10.75 3.72 5.81
C ASN A 87 10.00 3.72 7.14
N CYS A 88 8.67 3.84 7.12
CA CYS A 88 7.86 3.78 8.33
C CYS A 88 7.72 2.36 8.88
N LEU A 89 7.51 1.37 7.99
CA LEU A 89 7.22 0.00 8.39
C LEU A 89 8.46 -0.87 8.61
N LYS A 90 9.59 -0.58 7.96
CA LYS A 90 10.77 -1.46 8.03
C LYS A 90 11.20 -1.80 9.45
N ASN A 91 11.22 -0.80 10.35
CA ASN A 91 11.65 -1.00 11.73
C ASN A 91 10.56 -1.64 12.62
N LEU A 92 9.30 -1.55 12.21
CA LEU A 92 8.16 -2.11 12.93
C LEU A 92 7.92 -3.58 12.56
N VAL A 93 8.10 -3.91 11.27
CA VAL A 93 7.81 -5.23 10.71
C VAL A 93 9.07 -6.10 10.63
N PHE A 94 10.23 -5.51 10.35
CA PHE A 94 11.50 -6.21 10.27
C PHE A 94 12.37 -5.81 11.46
N LEU A 95 12.17 -6.49 12.58
CA LEU A 95 12.85 -6.23 13.86
C LEU A 95 14.37 -6.46 13.80
N LYS A 96 14.85 -7.30 12.87
CA LYS A 96 16.27 -7.53 12.58
C LYS A 96 16.47 -7.89 11.11
N ASP A 97 17.39 -7.20 10.44
CA ASP A 97 17.90 -7.54 9.11
C ASP A 97 18.90 -8.72 9.18
N ASP A 98 18.57 -9.76 9.95
CA ASP A 98 19.43 -10.92 10.12
C ASP A 98 19.02 -12.06 9.19
N LYS A 99 20.01 -12.80 8.65
CA LYS A 99 19.77 -13.92 7.73
C LYS A 99 18.89 -15.01 8.34
N GLU A 100 19.01 -15.27 9.63
CA GLU A 100 18.18 -16.26 10.33
C GLU A 100 16.74 -15.78 10.45
N SER A 101 16.52 -14.48 10.70
CA SER A 101 15.17 -13.88 10.71
C SER A 101 14.49 -13.95 9.34
N TRP A 102 15.23 -13.67 8.26
CA TRP A 102 14.72 -13.85 6.90
C TRP A 102 14.44 -15.31 6.55
N LYS A 103 15.27 -16.23 7.05
CA LYS A 103 15.05 -17.67 6.88
C LYS A 103 13.78 -18.11 7.62
N THR A 104 13.56 -17.67 8.84
CA THR A 104 12.31 -17.93 9.58
C THR A 104 11.08 -17.37 8.86
N ILE A 105 11.13 -16.14 8.35
CA ILE A 105 10.02 -15.56 7.58
C ILE A 105 9.77 -16.35 6.29
N ALA A 106 10.83 -16.81 5.61
CA ALA A 106 10.70 -17.64 4.41
C ALA A 106 10.12 -19.02 4.73
N ASP A 107 10.60 -19.67 5.80
CA ASP A 107 10.09 -20.96 6.29
C ASP A 107 8.63 -20.83 6.75
N GLU A 108 8.26 -19.75 7.44
CA GLU A 108 6.88 -19.43 7.83
C GLU A 108 6.01 -19.16 6.60
N PHE A 109 6.50 -18.44 5.60
CA PHE A 109 5.76 -18.19 4.36
C PHE A 109 5.55 -19.50 3.58
N GLU A 110 6.57 -20.37 3.53
CA GLU A 110 6.50 -21.69 2.90
C GLU A 110 5.55 -22.64 3.66
N HIS A 111 5.57 -22.63 4.99
CA HIS A 111 4.65 -23.40 5.83
C HIS A 111 3.22 -22.83 5.86
N CYS A 112 3.07 -21.52 5.73
CA CYS A 112 1.79 -20.84 5.53
C CYS A 112 1.31 -20.95 4.07
N GLY A 113 2.03 -21.71 3.24
CA GLY A 113 1.68 -22.13 1.88
C GLY A 113 0.55 -23.16 1.79
N THR A 114 -0.20 -23.41 2.87
CA THR A 114 -1.57 -23.94 2.74
C THR A 114 -2.53 -22.76 2.73
N PHE A 115 -2.77 -22.22 1.54
CA PHE A 115 -4.05 -21.63 1.19
C PHE A 115 -5.13 -22.67 1.47
N GLN A 116 -5.61 -22.70 2.72
CA GLN A 116 -6.74 -23.52 3.12
C GLN A 116 -8.00 -22.87 2.56
N ILE A 117 -8.22 -23.12 1.27
CA ILE A 117 -9.55 -23.18 0.68
C ILE A 117 -10.21 -24.40 1.34
N LEU A 118 -10.98 -24.14 2.39
CA LEU A 118 -12.16 -24.91 2.77
C LEU A 118 -13.35 -23.95 2.73
#